data_AF-A0A4Y2CCW8-F1
#
_entry.id   AF-A0A4Y2CCW8-F1
#
_cell.length_a   1.000
_cell.length_b   1.000
_cell.length_c   1.000
_cell.angle_alpha   90.00
_cell.angle_beta   90.00
_cell.angle_gamma   90.00
#
_symmetry.space_group_name_H-M   'P 1'
#
loop_
_entity.id
_entity.type
_entity.pdbx_description
1 polymer ?
#
loop_
_entity_poly.entity_id
_entity_poly.type
_entity_poly.pdbx_seq_one_letter_code
_entity_poly.pdbx_strand_id
1 'polypeptide(L)'
;MFHQQSGRTLVQGGHVHVQGSAVTREECEQACVNHSDFTCRSFEFDPGSNLCLLSPDDSYSITEGSRPPNAQGRYFYERGSCIEGKAY
;
A
#
# COMPACT_ATOMS: atom_id res chain seq x y z
N MET A 1 -12.03 -3.35 1.27
CA MET A 1 -12.02 -2.13 2.12
C MET A 1 -10.89 -1.18 1.73
N PHE A 2 -9.92 -1.70 0.96
CA PHE A 2 -8.84 -0.93 0.40
C PHE A 2 -9.16 -0.53 -1.04
N HIS A 3 -8.69 0.64 -1.44
CA HIS A 3 -8.88 1.20 -2.78
C HIS A 3 -7.52 1.31 -3.47
N GLN A 4 -7.49 0.90 -4.73
CA GLN A 4 -6.29 1.03 -5.56
C GLN A 4 -6.06 2.51 -5.90
N GLN A 5 -4.88 3.03 -5.57
CA GLN A 5 -4.52 4.40 -5.93
C GLN A 5 -3.53 4.37 -7.08
N SER A 6 -4.01 4.73 -8.27
CA SER A 6 -3.13 4.84 -9.43
C SER A 6 -2.14 5.99 -9.26
N GLY A 7 -0.85 5.68 -9.37
CA GLY A 7 0.24 6.66 -9.26
C GLY A 7 0.82 6.84 -7.86
N ARG A 8 0.38 6.05 -6.86
CA ARG A 8 0.99 6.00 -5.53
C ARG A 8 1.82 4.72 -5.34
N THR A 9 2.80 4.79 -4.45
CA THR A 9 3.66 3.64 -4.07
C THR A 9 4.12 3.82 -2.63
N LEU A 10 4.51 2.73 -1.98
CA LEU A 10 5.16 2.79 -0.67
C LEU A 10 6.59 3.33 -0.83
N VAL A 11 6.85 4.51 -0.27
CA VAL A 11 8.22 5.04 -0.19
C VAL A 11 9.01 4.24 0.86
N GLN A 12 10.25 3.88 0.54
CA GLN A 12 11.18 3.13 1.42
C GLN A 12 11.58 3.90 2.70
N GLY A 13 10.99 5.06 2.98
CA GLY A 13 11.27 5.86 4.18
C GLY A 13 10.49 5.43 5.43
N GLY A 14 9.50 4.54 5.30
CA GLY A 14 8.68 4.03 6.41
C GLY A 14 8.97 2.58 6.78
N HIS A 15 8.50 2.17 7.97
CA HIS A 15 8.46 0.76 8.37
C HIS A 15 7.50 0.00 7.45
N VAL A 16 8.05 -0.76 6.49
CA VAL A 16 7.28 -1.66 5.62
C VAL A 16 7.57 -3.11 6.00
N HIS A 17 6.52 -3.91 6.12
CA HIS A 17 6.63 -5.34 6.33
C HIS A 17 6.44 -6.05 5.01
N VAL A 18 7.48 -6.77 4.56
CA VAL A 18 7.42 -7.58 3.34
C VAL A 18 6.89 -8.95 3.70
N GLN A 19 5.69 -9.27 3.23
CA GLN A 19 5.11 -10.60 3.34
C GLN A 19 5.31 -11.36 2.03
N GLY A 20 6.04 -12.47 2.10
CA GLY A 20 6.05 -13.47 1.04
C GLY A 20 4.85 -14.40 1.16
N SER A 21 4.43 -14.99 0.03
CA SER A 21 3.35 -15.98 -0.13
C SER A 21 2.00 -15.46 -0.61
N ALA A 22 1.84 -14.17 -0.89
CA ALA A 22 0.60 -13.69 -1.46
C ALA A 22 0.66 -13.66 -2.98
N VAL A 23 -0.24 -14.41 -3.60
CA VAL A 23 -0.40 -14.51 -5.05
C VAL A 23 -1.50 -13.55 -5.52
N THR A 24 -2.36 -13.11 -4.62
CA THR A 24 -3.49 -12.24 -4.92
C THR A 24 -3.54 -11.01 -4.02
N ARG A 25 -4.16 -9.94 -4.51
CA ARG A 25 -4.42 -8.74 -3.72
C ARG A 25 -5.27 -9.04 -2.47
N GLU A 26 -6.14 -10.04 -2.53
CA GLU A 26 -7.02 -10.42 -1.42
C GLU A 26 -6.22 -11.05 -0.27
N GLU A 27 -5.19 -11.83 -0.58
CA GLU A 27 -4.25 -12.34 0.43
C GLU A 27 -3.49 -11.20 1.11
N CYS A 28 -3.01 -10.21 0.34
CA CYS A 28 -2.42 -9.00 0.92
C CYS A 28 -3.42 -8.24 1.80
N GLU A 29 -4.67 -8.12 1.35
CA GLU A 29 -5.72 -7.44 2.13
C GLU A 29 -5.95 -8.16 3.45
N GLN A 30 -6.11 -9.49 3.44
CA GLN A 30 -6.30 -10.27 4.65
C GLN A 30 -5.10 -10.21 5.58
N ALA A 31 -3.88 -10.30 5.03
CA ALA A 31 -2.68 -10.18 5.83
C ALA A 31 -2.54 -8.81 6.48
N CYS A 32 -2.88 -7.74 5.76
CA CYS A 32 -2.95 -6.39 6.29
C CYS A 32 -3.99 -6.32 7.43
N VAL A 33 -5.20 -6.86 7.21
CA VAL A 33 -6.28 -6.85 8.19
C VAL A 33 -5.94 -7.67 9.44
N ASN A 34 -5.26 -8.80 9.27
CA ASN A 34 -4.88 -9.73 10.33
C ASN A 34 -3.51 -9.41 10.96
N HIS A 35 -2.80 -8.40 10.44
CA HIS A 35 -1.49 -8.02 10.96
C HIS A 35 -1.63 -7.51 12.40
N SER A 36 -0.88 -8.10 13.31
CA SER A 36 -0.99 -7.80 14.75
C SER A 36 0.17 -6.96 15.27
N ASP A 37 1.35 -7.01 14.65
CA ASP A 37 2.51 -6.19 15.04
C ASP A 37 2.27 -4.69 14.86
N PHE A 38 1.44 -4.32 13.89
CA PHE A 38 1.06 -2.95 13.60
C PHE A 38 -0.30 -2.89 12.93
N THR A 39 -0.99 -1.77 13.10
CA THR A 39 -2.25 -1.49 12.39
C THR A 39 -1.94 -1.20 10.94
N CYS A 40 -2.08 -2.19 10.06
CA CYS A 40 -1.87 -1.99 8.63
C CYS A 40 -2.96 -1.08 8.03
N ARG A 41 -2.53 -0.04 7.31
CA ARG A 41 -3.40 0.98 6.71
C ARG A 41 -3.26 1.05 5.20
N SER A 42 -2.11 0.65 4.66
CA SER A 42 -1.88 0.53 3.23
C SER A 42 -1.04 -0.71 2.90
N PHE A 43 -1.17 -1.21 1.67
CA PHE A 43 -0.34 -2.27 1.15
C PHE A 43 -0.03 -2.09 -0.34
N GLU A 44 1.10 -2.65 -0.78
CA GLU A 44 1.48 -2.70 -2.19
C GLU A 44 1.64 -4.16 -2.61
N PHE A 45 0.96 -4.53 -3.70
CA PHE A 45 0.97 -5.88 -4.26
C PHE A 45 1.86 -5.94 -5.49
N ASP A 46 2.85 -6.84 -5.47
CA ASP A 46 3.77 -7.12 -6.57
C ASP A 46 3.50 -8.53 -7.14
N PRO A 47 2.77 -8.65 -8.26
CA PRO A 47 2.50 -9.94 -8.92
C PRO A 47 3.72 -10.51 -9.64
N GLY A 48 4.79 -9.73 -9.86
CA GLY A 48 6.03 -10.22 -10.45
C GLY A 48 6.82 -11.10 -9.48
N SER A 49 6.74 -10.79 -8.19
CA SER A 49 7.49 -11.43 -7.11
C SER A 49 6.60 -12.22 -6.15
N ASN A 50 5.26 -12.11 -6.26
CA ASN A 50 4.28 -12.66 -5.31
C ASN A 50 4.54 -12.19 -3.87
N LEU A 51 4.80 -10.88 -3.74
CA LEU A 51 5.08 -10.23 -2.47
C LEU A 51 4.05 -9.15 -2.18
N CYS A 52 3.65 -9.05 -0.90
CA CYS A 52 2.95 -7.88 -0.38
C CYS A 52 3.90 -7.05 0.45
N LEU A 53 3.86 -5.75 0.27
CA LEU A 53 4.46 -4.80 1.19
C LEU A 53 3.33 -4.19 2.01
N LEU A 54 3.29 -4.48 3.31
CA LEU A 54 2.30 -3.98 4.25
C LEU A 54 2.88 -2.78 4.99
N SER A 55 2.09 -1.71 5.17
CA SER A 55 2.55 -0.50 5.84
C SER A 55 1.53 -0.02 6.88
N PRO A 56 2.00 0.40 8.07
CA PRO A 56 1.15 1.07 9.07
C PRO A 56 0.80 2.51 8.69
N ASP A 57 1.56 3.12 7.78
CA ASP A 57 1.39 4.53 7.44
C ASP A 57 0.25 4.74 6.43
N ASP A 58 -0.59 5.75 6.70
CA ASP A 58 -1.54 6.27 5.72
C ASP A 58 -0.80 7.11 4.68
N SER A 59 -1.53 7.49 3.62
CA SER A 59 -1.04 8.38 2.57
C SER A 59 -0.66 9.82 3.01
N TYR A 60 -0.50 10.10 4.30
CA TYR A 60 -0.39 11.47 4.82
C TYR A 60 1.05 11.98 4.98
N SER A 61 2.04 11.11 4.85
CA SER A 61 3.46 11.50 4.78
C SER A 61 4.00 11.51 3.34
N ILE A 62 3.12 11.39 2.33
CA ILE A 62 3.50 11.42 0.92
C ILE A 62 4.06 12.79 0.59
N THR A 63 5.36 12.87 0.41
CA THR A 63 5.95 13.97 -0.36
C THR A 63 5.46 13.81 -1.80
N GLU A 64 4.50 14.63 -2.19
CA GLU A 64 4.11 14.85 -3.58
C GLU A 64 5.39 14.98 -4.43
N GLY A 65 5.69 14.00 -5.29
CA GLY A 65 6.75 14.17 -6.30
C GLY A 65 7.69 13.00 -6.57
N SER A 66 7.67 11.91 -5.80
CA SER A 66 8.54 10.77 -6.08
C SER A 66 7.76 9.59 -6.62
N ARG A 67 7.28 9.68 -7.87
CA ARG A 67 6.87 8.50 -8.64
C ARG A 67 8.16 7.80 -9.08
N PRO A 68 8.64 6.71 -8.44
CA PRO A 68 9.75 5.98 -9.01
C PRO A 68 9.30 5.46 -10.39
N PRO A 69 10.10 5.67 -11.45
CA PRO A 69 9.77 5.21 -12.80
C PRO A 69 9.63 3.67 -12.90
N ASN A 70 10.07 2.95 -11.86
CA ASN A 70 10.09 1.49 -11.75
C ASN A 70 8.96 0.89 -10.90
N ALA A 71 7.89 1.61 -10.58
CA ALA A 71 6.65 0.99 -10.06
C ALA A 71 5.88 0.20 -11.15
N GLN A 72 6.58 -0.28 -12.18
CA GLN A 72 6.03 -1.01 -13.31
C GLN A 72 5.63 -2.41 -12.83
N GLY A 73 4.38 -2.54 -12.40
CA GLY A 73 3.78 -3.81 -11.97
C GLY A 73 3.35 -3.85 -10.52
N ARG A 74 3.67 -2.84 -9.71
CA ARG A 74 3.22 -2.78 -8.31
C ARG A 74 1.93 -1.99 -8.18
N TYR A 75 1.00 -2.55 -7.42
CA TYR A 75 -0.32 -1.97 -7.22
C TYR A 75 -0.48 -1.54 -5.77
N PHE A 76 -0.59 -0.24 -5.54
CA PHE A 76 -0.80 0.32 -4.21
C PHE A 76 -2.29 0.37 -3.84
N TYR A 77 -2.60 -0.06 -2.62
CA TYR A 77 -3.93 -0.11 -2.04
C TYR A 77 -3.91 0.52 -0.64
N GLU A 78 -4.82 1.44 -0.37
CA GLU A 78 -4.97 2.04 0.97
C GLU A 78 -6.40 1.83 1.50
N ARG A 79 -6.56 1.63 2.80
CA ARG A 79 -7.88 1.72 3.45
C ARG A 79 -8.35 3.13 3.20
N GLY A 80 -9.55 3.29 2.64
CA GLY A 80 -10.09 4.59 2.26
C GLY A 80 -10.00 5.57 3.43
N SER A 81 -8.98 6.43 3.40
CA SER A 81 -8.79 7.49 4.38
C SER A 81 -9.43 8.73 3.79
N CYS A 82 -10.45 9.21 4.49
CA CYS A 82 -11.40 10.21 4.07
C CYS A 82 -10.72 11.47 3.49
N ILE A 83 -10.74 11.63 2.16
CA ILE A 83 -10.71 12.94 1.49
C ILE A 83 -11.71 12.96 0.33
N GLU A 84 -13.00 12.89 0.68
CA GLU A 84 -14.01 13.72 0.01
C GLU A 84 -13.89 15.20 0.48
N GLY A 85 -12.66 15.69 0.65
CA GLY A 85 -12.38 17.11 0.81
C GLY A 85 -12.25 17.75 -0.56
N LYS A 86 -13.39 17.94 -1.23
CA LYS A 86 -13.50 18.75 -2.44
C LYS A 86 -12.71 20.05 -2.25
N ALA A 87 -11.90 20.39 -3.25
CA ALA A 87 -11.35 21.72 -3.43
C ALA A 87 -12.47 22.77 -3.31
N TYR A 88 -12.26 23.78 -2.47
CA TYR A 88 -12.91 25.09 -2.60
C TYR A 88 -11.84 26.16 -2.49
#